data_AF-A0A951EX16-F1
#
_entry.id   AF-A0A951EX16-F1
#
_cell.length_a   1.000
_cell.length_b   1.000
_cell.length_c   1.000
_cell.angle_alpha   90.00
_cell.angle_beta   90.00
_cell.angle_gamma   90.00
#
_symmetry.space_group_name_H-M   'P 1'
#
loop_
_entity.id
_entity.type
_entity.pdbx_description
1 polymer ?
#
loop_
_entity_poly.entity_id
_entity_poly.type
_entity_poly.pdbx_seq_one_letter_code
_entity_poly.pdbx_strand_id
1 'polypeptide(L)'
;MLQRFEFTARRFAGLMFISAIGTGTAAAQEMGYIKAYGAPSDAGVFINGQYIGPAHRFTLSEKYPAPAGDVDVTFKDPRYEDYTVKVNVKPKKTTKIKYTMKMLEPAKPPFGRLRLGGGEPESFISVAAGDVGAVYINDRFYGYVDELNNVGGGLLLNPGTYDLHVSSPKFGEINQKVTIEANKVTVVPLPQAK
;
A
#
# COMPACT_ATOMS: atom_id res chain seq x y z
N MET A 1 -40.87 61.90 38.28
CA MET A 1 -39.62 62.62 37.92
C MET A 1 -39.19 62.09 36.57
N LEU A 2 -39.25 62.93 35.54
CA LEU A 2 -38.98 62.59 34.14
C LEU A 2 -37.50 62.27 33.92
N GLN A 3 -37.20 61.32 33.02
CA GLN A 3 -36.27 61.58 31.93
C GLN A 3 -36.49 60.61 30.76
N ARG A 4 -36.80 61.19 29.59
CA ARG A 4 -36.90 60.53 28.29
C ARG A 4 -35.50 60.40 27.69
N PHE A 5 -35.22 59.28 27.02
CA PHE A 5 -34.23 59.19 25.95
C PHE A 5 -34.85 58.42 24.79
N GLU A 6 -35.14 59.15 23.71
CA GLU A 6 -35.32 58.60 22.37
C GLU A 6 -33.93 58.24 21.81
N PHE A 7 -33.83 57.18 20.99
CA PHE A 7 -33.29 57.26 19.61
C PHE A 7 -33.17 55.88 18.95
N THR A 8 -33.77 55.79 17.76
CA THR A 8 -33.37 55.00 16.57
C THR A 8 -33.72 53.51 16.46
N ALA A 9 -34.79 53.26 15.72
CA ALA A 9 -35.04 52.01 15.03
C ALA A 9 -34.05 51.81 13.87
N ARG A 10 -33.28 50.72 13.88
CA ARG A 10 -32.56 50.21 12.70
C ARG A 10 -33.36 49.06 12.08
N ARG A 11 -33.96 49.33 10.93
CA ARG A 11 -34.50 48.32 10.02
C ARG A 11 -33.35 47.48 9.48
N PHE A 12 -33.34 46.18 9.74
CA PHE A 12 -32.53 45.23 8.98
C PHE A 12 -33.45 44.46 8.03
N ALA A 13 -33.30 44.79 6.75
CA ALA A 13 -33.90 44.07 5.63
C ALA A 13 -33.33 42.65 5.56
N GLY A 14 -34.21 41.67 5.34
CA GLY A 14 -33.85 40.27 5.17
C GLY A 14 -33.01 40.02 3.92
N LEU A 15 -32.07 39.10 4.05
CA LEU A 15 -31.38 38.49 2.92
C LEU A 15 -31.65 36.98 3.00
N MET A 16 -32.52 36.48 2.11
CA MET A 16 -32.68 35.05 1.89
C MET A 16 -31.37 34.50 1.31
N PHE A 17 -30.72 33.59 2.05
CA PHE A 17 -29.69 32.73 1.49
C PHE A 17 -30.38 31.51 0.83
N ILE A 18 -30.44 31.51 -0.50
CA ILE A 18 -30.73 30.30 -1.26
C ILE A 18 -29.42 29.50 -1.33
N SER A 19 -29.27 28.51 -0.45
CA SER A 19 -28.20 27.52 -0.56
C SER A 19 -28.52 26.55 -1.69
N ALA A 20 -27.91 26.74 -2.85
CA ALA A 20 -27.90 25.75 -3.91
C ALA A 20 -27.06 24.54 -3.45
N ILE A 21 -27.73 23.45 -3.08
CA ILE A 21 -27.08 22.16 -2.88
C ILE A 21 -26.75 21.62 -4.28
N GLY A 22 -25.48 21.76 -4.68
CA GLY A 22 -24.95 21.07 -5.85
C GLY A 22 -24.89 19.58 -5.57
N THR A 23 -25.90 18.83 -6.01
CA THR A 23 -25.85 17.37 -6.06
C THR A 23 -24.89 16.95 -7.17
N GLY A 24 -23.61 16.85 -6.86
CA GLY A 24 -22.65 16.18 -7.71
C GLY A 24 -23.00 14.70 -7.75
N THR A 25 -23.62 14.23 -8.83
CA THR A 25 -23.73 12.80 -9.11
C THR A 25 -22.33 12.27 -9.38
N ALA A 26 -21.73 11.61 -8.39
CA ALA A 26 -20.56 10.78 -8.64
C ALA A 26 -21.00 9.67 -9.60
N ALA A 27 -20.65 9.78 -10.88
CA ALA A 27 -20.83 8.71 -11.83
C ALA A 27 -20.10 7.47 -11.29
N ALA A 28 -20.77 6.33 -11.24
CA ALA A 28 -20.15 5.08 -10.82
C ALA A 28 -18.96 4.79 -11.76
N GLN A 29 -17.74 4.84 -11.24
CA GLN A 29 -16.54 4.54 -12.00
C GLN A 29 -16.63 3.10 -12.49
N GLU A 30 -16.68 2.91 -13.82
CA GLU A 30 -16.65 1.57 -14.38
C GLU A 30 -15.32 0.89 -14.08
N MET A 31 -15.35 -0.41 -13.80
CA MET A 31 -14.17 -1.19 -13.44
C MET A 31 -13.85 -2.23 -14.52
N GLY A 32 -12.56 -2.41 -14.79
CA GLY A 32 -12.02 -3.55 -15.50
C GLY A 32 -11.06 -4.34 -14.60
N TYR A 33 -10.18 -5.13 -15.22
CA TYR A 33 -9.24 -5.96 -14.50
C TYR A 33 -7.85 -5.96 -15.12
N ILE A 34 -6.83 -6.11 -14.29
CA ILE A 34 -5.43 -6.24 -14.69
C ILE A 34 -4.92 -7.60 -14.28
N LYS A 35 -4.18 -8.25 -15.17
CA LYS A 35 -3.46 -9.48 -14.86
C LYS A 35 -2.02 -9.37 -15.37
N ALA A 36 -1.08 -9.33 -14.43
CA ALA A 36 0.33 -9.16 -14.73
C ALA A 36 1.05 -10.50 -14.75
N TYR A 37 2.07 -10.61 -15.60
CA TYR A 37 2.96 -11.76 -15.71
C TYR A 37 4.35 -11.26 -16.04
N GLY A 38 5.34 -11.62 -15.23
CA GLY A 38 6.68 -11.12 -15.45
C GLY A 38 7.69 -11.62 -14.45
N ALA A 39 8.90 -11.08 -14.56
CA ALA A 39 10.02 -11.35 -13.67
C ALA A 39 10.48 -10.04 -13.01
N PRO A 40 10.64 -10.01 -11.67
CA PRO A 40 10.34 -11.09 -10.72
C PRO A 40 8.83 -11.34 -10.59
N SER A 41 8.46 -12.56 -10.22
CA SER A 41 7.06 -12.98 -10.05
C SER A 41 6.38 -12.22 -8.92
N ASP A 42 7.10 -11.91 -7.84
CA ASP A 42 6.53 -11.37 -6.60
C ASP A 42 6.56 -9.84 -6.52
N ALA A 43 6.86 -9.14 -7.62
CA ALA A 43 6.85 -7.67 -7.65
C ALA A 43 5.51 -7.12 -7.16
N GLY A 44 5.54 -6.08 -6.32
CA GLY A 44 4.34 -5.36 -5.90
C GLY A 44 3.70 -4.61 -7.08
N VAL A 45 2.39 -4.74 -7.24
CA VAL A 45 1.60 -4.07 -8.27
C VAL A 45 0.93 -2.85 -7.68
N PHE A 46 1.18 -1.70 -8.30
CA PHE A 46 0.61 -0.41 -7.96
C PHE A 46 -0.22 0.09 -9.13
N ILE A 47 -1.45 0.53 -8.86
CA ILE A 47 -2.32 1.18 -9.86
C ILE A 47 -2.54 2.62 -9.41
N ASN A 48 -2.14 3.58 -10.24
CA ASN A 48 -2.18 5.01 -9.92
C ASN A 48 -1.54 5.35 -8.56
N GLY A 49 -0.44 4.65 -8.23
CA GLY A 49 0.29 4.81 -6.97
C GLY A 49 -0.28 4.03 -5.78
N GLN A 50 -1.47 3.45 -5.88
CA GLN A 50 -2.05 2.61 -4.83
C GLN A 50 -1.59 1.16 -4.96
N TYR A 51 -1.06 0.58 -3.89
CA TYR A 51 -0.72 -0.84 -3.83
C TYR A 51 -1.99 -1.72 -3.88
N ILE A 52 -1.97 -2.75 -4.71
CA ILE A 52 -3.11 -3.67 -4.87
C ILE A 52 -2.73 -5.11 -4.48
N GLY A 53 -1.45 -5.47 -4.52
CA GLY A 53 -0.96 -6.80 -4.16
C GLY A 53 0.27 -7.24 -4.95
N PRO A 54 0.83 -8.42 -4.69
CA PRO A 54 1.95 -9.00 -5.46
C PRO A 54 1.51 -9.43 -6.88
N ALA A 55 2.43 -9.41 -7.85
CA ALA A 55 2.12 -9.77 -9.23
C ALA A 55 1.80 -11.27 -9.37
N HIS A 56 2.55 -12.12 -8.68
CA HIS A 56 2.19 -13.49 -8.38
C HIS A 56 1.10 -13.48 -7.33
N ARG A 57 0.06 -14.27 -7.58
CA ARG A 57 -0.95 -14.57 -6.57
C ARG A 57 -1.02 -16.07 -6.37
N PHE A 58 -1.40 -16.45 -5.17
CA PHE A 58 -1.57 -17.82 -4.74
C PHE A 58 -2.62 -18.59 -5.57
N THR A 59 -3.51 -17.89 -6.30
CA THR A 59 -4.45 -18.51 -7.24
C THR A 59 -4.17 -18.08 -8.69
N LEU A 60 -4.04 -19.05 -9.60
CA LEU A 60 -3.69 -18.84 -11.03
C LEU A 60 -4.68 -17.96 -11.81
N SER A 61 -5.89 -17.77 -11.29
CA SER A 61 -6.98 -17.06 -11.98
C SER A 61 -7.22 -15.64 -11.48
N GLU A 62 -6.57 -15.21 -10.39
CA GLU A 62 -6.84 -13.89 -9.85
C GLU A 62 -6.36 -12.76 -10.77
N LYS A 63 -7.11 -11.67 -10.70
CA LYS A 63 -6.98 -10.46 -11.49
C LYS A 63 -7.29 -9.28 -10.57
N TYR A 64 -6.57 -8.18 -10.73
CA TYR A 64 -6.73 -7.00 -9.91
C TYR A 64 -7.81 -6.09 -10.48
N PRO A 65 -8.83 -5.68 -9.69
CA PRO A 65 -9.76 -4.67 -10.15
C PRO A 65 -9.02 -3.36 -10.41
N ALA A 66 -9.35 -2.70 -11.51
CA ALA A 66 -8.74 -1.44 -11.89
C ALA A 66 -9.81 -0.50 -12.45
N PRO A 67 -9.71 0.82 -12.23
CA PRO A 67 -10.57 1.80 -12.88
C PRO A 67 -10.48 1.64 -14.41
N ALA A 68 -11.63 1.66 -15.08
CA ALA A 68 -11.65 1.73 -16.54
C ALA A 68 -11.11 3.08 -17.02
N GLY A 69 -10.44 3.09 -18.17
CA GLY A 69 -9.72 4.23 -18.72
C GLY A 69 -8.21 4.05 -18.65
N ASP A 70 -7.47 5.13 -18.84
CA ASP A 70 -6.01 5.12 -18.78
C ASP A 70 -5.54 5.12 -17.32
N VAL A 71 -4.74 4.12 -16.96
CA VAL A 71 -4.15 4.00 -15.63
C VAL A 71 -2.65 3.75 -15.75
N ASP A 72 -1.91 4.24 -14.76
CA ASP A 72 -0.50 3.94 -14.57
C ASP A 72 -0.36 2.68 -13.72
N VAL A 73 0.30 1.66 -14.28
CA VAL A 73 0.62 0.44 -13.55
C VAL A 73 2.11 0.41 -13.30
N THR A 74 2.50 0.42 -12.04
CA THR A 74 3.89 0.36 -11.61
C THR A 74 4.16 -0.96 -10.90
N PHE A 75 5.24 -1.62 -11.29
CA PHE A 75 5.77 -2.80 -10.64
C PHE A 75 6.98 -2.40 -9.82
N LYS A 76 7.00 -2.81 -8.55
CA LYS A 76 8.06 -2.46 -7.60
C LYS A 76 8.61 -3.70 -6.93
N ASP A 77 9.93 -3.76 -6.85
CA ASP A 77 10.67 -4.76 -6.09
C ASP A 77 11.97 -4.11 -5.61
N PRO A 78 12.39 -4.29 -4.35
CA PRO A 78 13.58 -3.63 -3.82
C PRO A 78 14.87 -4.03 -4.58
N ARG A 79 14.88 -5.16 -5.28
CA ARG A 79 16.02 -5.70 -6.03
C ARG A 79 16.07 -5.22 -7.48
N TYR A 80 15.08 -4.45 -7.93
CA TYR A 80 14.92 -4.07 -9.33
C TYR A 80 14.57 -2.58 -9.47
N GLU A 81 14.81 -2.04 -10.66
CA GLU A 81 14.31 -0.72 -11.07
C GLU A 81 12.78 -0.77 -11.23
N ASP A 82 12.08 0.24 -10.72
CA ASP A 82 10.64 0.37 -10.88
C ASP A 82 10.26 0.37 -12.37
N TYR A 83 9.28 -0.44 -12.74
CA TYR A 83 8.79 -0.53 -14.12
C TYR A 83 7.37 0.02 -14.19
N THR A 84 7.15 1.08 -14.97
CA THR A 84 5.83 1.70 -15.12
C THR A 84 5.34 1.59 -16.56
N VAL A 85 4.07 1.24 -16.73
CA VAL A 85 3.40 1.16 -18.03
C VAL A 85 2.02 1.80 -17.96
N LYS A 86 1.71 2.64 -18.96
CA LYS A 86 0.37 3.17 -19.18
C LYS A 86 -0.48 2.12 -19.88
N VAL A 87 -1.64 1.81 -19.31
CA VAL A 87 -2.57 0.85 -19.89
C VAL A 87 -3.98 1.42 -19.95
N ASN A 88 -4.67 1.18 -21.06
CA ASN A 88 -6.09 1.47 -21.18
C ASN A 88 -6.89 0.24 -20.70
N VAL A 89 -7.53 0.36 -19.55
CA VAL A 89 -8.39 -0.69 -18.96
C VAL A 89 -9.79 -0.54 -19.53
N LYS A 90 -10.27 -1.59 -20.21
CA LYS A 90 -11.63 -1.62 -20.73
C LYS A 90 -12.62 -2.12 -19.66
N PRO A 91 -13.82 -1.51 -19.55
CA PRO A 91 -14.85 -1.95 -18.61
C PRO A 91 -15.14 -3.45 -18.71
N LYS A 92 -15.20 -4.13 -17.57
CA LYS A 92 -15.49 -5.57 -17.42
C LYS A 92 -14.51 -6.51 -18.14
N LYS A 93 -13.45 -6.00 -18.77
CA LYS A 93 -12.44 -6.79 -19.49
C LYS A 93 -11.16 -6.91 -18.68
N THR A 94 -10.36 -7.92 -19.02
CA THR A 94 -9.03 -8.14 -18.42
C THR A 94 -7.94 -7.67 -19.38
N THR A 95 -7.13 -6.71 -18.94
CA THR A 95 -5.90 -6.30 -19.60
C THR A 95 -4.75 -7.15 -19.07
N LYS A 96 -4.02 -7.82 -19.97
CA LYS A 96 -2.84 -8.62 -19.62
C LYS A 96 -1.58 -7.78 -19.80
N ILE A 97 -0.72 -7.73 -18.79
CA ILE A 97 0.56 -7.02 -18.85
C ILE A 97 1.68 -8.04 -18.75
N LYS A 98 2.61 -8.00 -19.71
CA LYS A 98 3.85 -8.77 -19.66
C LYS A 98 4.99 -7.81 -19.34
N TYR A 99 5.84 -8.14 -18.37
CA TYR A 99 6.95 -7.28 -17.97
C TYR A 99 8.21 -8.08 -17.63
N THR A 100 9.36 -7.42 -17.74
CA THR A 100 10.65 -7.90 -17.23
C THR A 100 11.34 -6.70 -16.61
N MET A 101 11.62 -6.76 -15.31
CA MET A 101 12.28 -5.65 -14.60
C MET A 101 13.81 -5.77 -14.70
N LYS A 102 14.49 -4.63 -14.66
CA LYS A 102 15.95 -4.57 -14.65
C LYS A 102 16.48 -4.67 -13.22
N MET A 103 17.38 -5.62 -12.98
CA MET A 103 17.95 -5.84 -11.64
C MET A 103 18.87 -4.68 -11.25
N LEU A 104 18.81 -4.28 -9.97
CA LEU A 104 19.73 -3.32 -9.37
C LEU A 104 21.02 -4.02 -8.94
N GLU A 105 22.08 -3.23 -8.75
CA GLU A 105 23.30 -3.72 -8.10
C GLU A 105 22.95 -4.30 -6.72
N PRO A 106 23.32 -5.57 -6.43
CA PRO A 106 23.02 -6.18 -5.15
C PRO A 106 23.68 -5.41 -4.00
N ALA A 107 22.94 -5.28 -2.89
CA ALA A 107 23.53 -4.82 -1.64
C ALA A 107 24.70 -5.75 -1.25
N LYS A 108 25.68 -5.22 -0.53
CA LYS A 108 26.86 -5.98 -0.08
C LYS A 108 26.74 -6.32 1.41
N PRO A 109 27.19 -7.50 1.86
CA PRO A 109 27.20 -7.87 3.26
C PRO A 109 28.13 -6.95 4.09
N PRO A 110 27.99 -6.93 5.43
CA PRO A 110 27.09 -7.76 6.23
C PRO A 110 25.63 -7.32 6.16
N PHE A 111 24.72 -8.27 6.39
CA PHE A 111 23.28 -8.02 6.50
C PHE A 111 22.77 -8.43 7.86
N GLY A 112 21.70 -7.80 8.32
CA GLY A 112 20.77 -8.39 9.27
C GLY A 112 19.49 -8.85 8.56
N ARG A 113 18.69 -9.67 9.23
CA ARG A 113 17.41 -10.15 8.70
C ARG A 113 16.26 -9.57 9.50
N LEU A 114 15.40 -8.79 8.85
CA LEU A 114 14.11 -8.37 9.40
C LEU A 114 13.07 -9.46 9.17
N ARG A 115 12.30 -9.80 10.19
CA ARG A 115 11.13 -10.69 10.09
C ARG A 115 9.91 -10.06 10.73
N LEU A 116 8.74 -10.39 10.19
CA LEU A 116 7.46 -10.11 10.83
C LEU A 116 7.00 -11.38 11.55
N GLY A 117 6.32 -11.26 12.68
CA GLY A 117 5.56 -12.32 13.37
C GLY A 117 6.37 -13.38 14.11
N GLY A 118 5.66 -14.26 14.83
CA GLY A 118 6.20 -15.49 15.44
C GLY A 118 6.99 -15.34 16.74
N GLY A 119 7.44 -14.13 17.12
CA GLY A 119 8.17 -13.86 18.36
C GLY A 119 9.59 -14.44 18.41
N GLU A 120 9.85 -15.50 17.65
CA GLU A 120 11.12 -16.20 17.55
C GLU A 120 11.88 -15.82 16.26
N PRO A 121 13.23 -15.89 16.27
CA PRO A 121 14.07 -15.60 15.10
C PRO A 121 13.75 -16.46 13.87
N GLU A 122 13.22 -17.66 14.08
CA GLU A 122 12.78 -18.58 13.04
C GLU A 122 11.33 -18.99 13.30
N SER A 123 10.52 -19.00 12.25
CA SER A 123 9.17 -19.59 12.30
C SER A 123 9.04 -20.62 11.19
N PHE A 124 8.68 -21.84 11.56
CA PHE A 124 8.39 -22.92 10.60
C PHE A 124 6.96 -22.84 10.05
N ILE A 125 6.13 -21.92 10.56
CA ILE A 125 4.74 -21.71 10.15
C ILE A 125 4.52 -20.22 9.93
N SER A 126 3.93 -19.85 8.79
CA SER A 126 3.46 -18.47 8.59
C SER A 126 2.23 -18.23 9.47
N VAL A 127 2.38 -17.38 10.49
CA VAL A 127 1.25 -16.89 11.30
C VAL A 127 0.43 -15.84 10.54
N ALA A 128 0.92 -15.41 9.37
CA ALA A 128 0.30 -14.45 8.49
C ALA A 128 -0.18 -15.06 7.15
N ALA A 129 -0.27 -16.39 7.02
CA ALA A 129 -0.54 -17.10 5.76
C ALA A 129 -1.62 -16.43 4.88
N GLY A 130 -1.26 -16.03 3.66
CA GLY A 130 -2.16 -15.33 2.72
C GLY A 130 -2.34 -13.83 2.97
N ASP A 131 -1.64 -13.23 3.93
CA ASP A 131 -1.60 -11.78 4.10
C ASP A 131 -0.66 -11.13 3.09
N VAL A 132 -1.27 -10.49 2.09
CA VAL A 132 -0.56 -9.75 1.03
C VAL A 132 -0.39 -8.27 1.35
N GLY A 133 -0.53 -7.85 2.62
CA GLY A 133 -0.30 -6.48 3.04
C GLY A 133 1.10 -5.99 2.67
N ALA A 134 1.21 -4.75 2.19
CA ALA A 134 2.49 -4.19 1.78
C ALA A 134 3.39 -3.87 2.97
N VAL A 135 4.68 -4.13 2.79
CA VAL A 135 5.75 -3.77 3.73
C VAL A 135 6.64 -2.73 3.09
N TYR A 136 6.81 -1.62 3.79
CA TYR A 136 7.62 -0.48 3.39
C TYR A 136 8.76 -0.25 4.37
N ILE A 137 9.92 0.08 3.81
CA ILE A 137 11.11 0.51 4.54
C ILE A 137 11.51 1.87 3.97
N ASN A 138 11.50 2.91 4.81
CA ASN A 138 11.72 4.30 4.40
C ASN A 138 10.85 4.68 3.19
N ASP A 139 9.54 4.44 3.29
CA ASP A 139 8.51 4.71 2.26
C ASP A 139 8.67 3.96 0.93
N ARG A 140 9.67 3.08 0.79
CA ARG A 140 9.85 2.22 -0.38
C ARG A 140 9.27 0.84 -0.11
N PHE A 141 8.64 0.24 -1.12
CA PHE A 141 8.09 -1.12 -1.04
C PHE A 141 9.21 -2.18 -0.99
N TYR A 142 9.10 -3.14 -0.08
CA TYR A 142 10.09 -4.20 0.14
C TYR A 142 9.52 -5.62 0.16
N GLY A 143 8.23 -5.79 -0.14
CA GLY A 143 7.58 -7.10 -0.15
C GLY A 143 6.24 -7.06 0.57
N TYR A 144 5.72 -8.23 0.91
CA TYR A 144 4.43 -8.37 1.61
C TYR A 144 4.52 -9.24 2.86
N VAL A 145 3.52 -9.14 3.75
CA VAL A 145 3.58 -9.72 5.11
C VAL A 145 3.87 -11.22 5.11
N ASP A 146 3.14 -12.01 4.32
CA ASP A 146 3.30 -13.47 4.28
C ASP A 146 4.68 -13.90 3.74
N GLU A 147 5.22 -13.18 2.75
CA GLU A 147 6.59 -13.40 2.24
C GLU A 147 7.63 -13.24 3.35
N LEU A 148 7.48 -12.20 4.19
CA LEU A 148 8.45 -11.86 5.23
C LEU A 148 8.25 -12.62 6.55
N ASN A 149 7.18 -13.41 6.67
CA ASN A 149 6.86 -14.21 7.85
C ASN A 149 7.05 -15.72 7.63
N ASN A 150 7.18 -16.21 6.39
CA ASN A 150 7.31 -17.64 6.09
C ASN A 150 8.65 -18.26 6.55
N VAL A 151 8.79 -19.58 6.36
CA VAL A 151 10.01 -20.34 6.67
C VAL A 151 11.17 -19.90 5.78
N GLY A 152 12.30 -19.50 6.37
CA GLY A 152 13.46 -19.03 5.63
C GLY A 152 13.29 -17.65 4.96
N GLY A 153 12.09 -17.06 5.03
CA GLY A 153 11.83 -15.71 4.57
C GLY A 153 12.35 -14.63 5.51
N GLY A 154 11.81 -13.44 5.32
CA GLY A 154 12.32 -12.21 5.92
C GLY A 154 13.16 -11.40 4.94
N LEU A 155 13.45 -10.17 5.33
CA LEU A 155 14.10 -9.19 4.49
C LEU A 155 15.53 -8.97 4.93
N LEU A 156 16.49 -9.15 4.02
CA LEU A 156 17.88 -8.81 4.27
C LEU A 156 18.09 -7.30 4.08
N LEU A 157 18.61 -6.66 5.11
CA LEU A 157 18.94 -5.23 5.13
C LEU A 157 20.37 -5.05 5.62
N ASN A 158 21.03 -3.99 5.15
CA ASN A 158 22.28 -3.56 5.78
C ASN A 158 22.01 -3.10 7.23
N PRO A 159 23.03 -3.11 8.10
CA PRO A 159 22.87 -2.59 9.45
C PRO A 159 22.48 -1.11 9.43
N GLY A 160 21.54 -0.72 10.29
CA GLY A 160 21.03 0.64 10.34
C GLY A 160 19.66 0.72 11.01
N THR A 161 19.17 1.94 11.20
CA THR A 161 17.81 2.20 11.69
C THR A 161 16.93 2.63 10.52
N TYR A 162 15.76 2.02 10.43
CA TYR A 162 14.81 2.19 9.34
C TYR A 162 13.43 2.55 9.86
N ASP A 163 12.66 3.30 9.06
CA ASP A 163 11.24 3.49 9.26
C ASP A 163 10.49 2.31 8.61
N LEU A 164 9.89 1.47 9.45
CA LEU A 164 9.05 0.34 9.02
C LEU A 164 7.59 0.79 9.02
N HIS A 165 6.94 0.61 7.86
CA HIS A 165 5.50 0.73 7.70
C HIS A 165 4.94 -0.57 7.11
N VAL A 166 3.97 -1.18 7.78
CA VAL A 166 3.23 -2.34 7.29
C VAL A 166 1.76 -1.98 7.21
N SER A 167 1.16 -2.14 6.03
CA SER A 167 -0.27 -1.97 5.78
C SER A 167 -0.91 -3.35 5.58
N SER A 168 -1.35 -3.97 6.68
CA SER A 168 -1.92 -5.32 6.67
C SER A 168 -3.46 -5.31 6.76
N PRO A 169 -4.16 -6.02 5.86
CA PRO A 169 -5.59 -6.29 6.02
C PRO A 169 -5.95 -7.09 7.28
N LYS A 170 -5.03 -7.90 7.82
CA LYS A 170 -5.27 -8.76 8.99
C LYS A 170 -4.86 -8.13 10.32
N PHE A 171 -3.73 -7.41 10.30
CA PHE A 171 -3.07 -6.88 11.50
C PHE A 171 -3.19 -5.36 11.61
N GLY A 172 -3.71 -4.69 10.57
CA GLY A 172 -3.80 -3.24 10.49
C GLY A 172 -2.48 -2.56 10.17
N GLU A 173 -2.41 -1.27 10.49
CA GLU A 173 -1.24 -0.44 10.28
C GLU A 173 -0.21 -0.63 11.40
N ILE A 174 1.03 -0.95 11.03
CA ILE A 174 2.18 -1.01 11.96
C ILE A 174 3.19 0.02 11.47
N ASN A 175 3.49 1.01 12.32
CA ASN A 175 4.43 2.08 12.03
C ASN A 175 5.42 2.22 13.19
N GLN A 176 6.68 1.92 12.95
CA GLN A 176 7.73 2.03 13.97
C GLN A 176 9.13 2.13 13.37
N LYS A 177 10.09 2.58 14.18
CA LYS A 177 11.51 2.45 13.85
C LYS A 177 12.00 1.05 14.19
N VAL A 178 12.82 0.47 13.32
CA VAL A 178 13.48 -0.81 13.55
C VAL A 178 14.98 -0.66 13.34
N THR A 179 15.78 -1.22 14.25
CA THR A 179 17.24 -1.24 14.11
C THR A 179 17.68 -2.64 13.69
N ILE A 180 18.40 -2.71 12.59
CA ILE A 180 18.96 -3.93 12.03
C ILE A 180 20.44 -4.00 12.38
N GLU A 181 20.85 -5.13 12.93
CA GLU A 181 22.24 -5.43 13.27
C GLU A 181 22.81 -6.51 12.36
N ALA A 182 24.11 -6.41 12.07
CA ALA A 182 24.82 -7.39 11.26
C ALA A 182 24.70 -8.81 11.86
N ASN A 183 24.37 -9.78 11.01
CA ASN A 183 24.27 -11.21 11.33
C ASN A 183 23.25 -11.54 12.43
N LYS A 184 22.31 -10.63 12.73
CA LYS A 184 21.21 -10.86 13.66
C LYS A 184 19.87 -10.90 12.94
N VAL A 185 18.91 -11.58 13.56
CA VAL A 185 17.50 -11.51 13.18
C VAL A 185 16.81 -10.50 14.08
N THR A 186 16.15 -9.52 13.48
CA THR A 186 15.25 -8.59 14.17
C THR A 186 13.83 -9.00 13.87
N VAL A 187 13.08 -9.39 14.91
CA VAL A 187 11.70 -9.83 14.79
C VAL A 187 10.78 -8.69 15.23
N VAL A 188 9.89 -8.28 14.33
CA VAL A 188 8.78 -7.38 14.63
C VAL A 188 7.54 -8.24 14.87
N PRO A 189 7.03 -8.33 16.11
CA PRO A 189 5.85 -9.13 16.39
C PRO A 189 4.64 -8.55 15.63
N LEU A 190 3.82 -9.44 15.08
CA LEU A 190 2.52 -9.07 14.53
C LEU A 190 1.51 -9.06 15.69
N PRO A 191 0.64 -8.04 15.80
CA PRO A 191 -0.40 -8.00 16.81
C PRO A 191 -1.42 -9.13 16.59
N GLN A 192 -2.35 -9.30 17.53
CA GLN A 192 -3.47 -10.20 17.29
C GLN A 192 -4.28 -9.73 16.08
N ALA A 193 -4.69 -10.68 15.23
CA ALA A 193 -5.53 -10.39 14.08
C ALA A 193 -6.85 -9.75 14.55
N LYS A 194 -7.31 -8.75 13.80
CA LYS A 194 -8.58 -8.07 14.08
C LYS A 194 -9.79 -8.87 13.59
#